data_AF-A0A2V8JV40-F1
#
_entry.id   AF-A0A2V8JV40-F1
#
_cell.length_a   1.000
_cell.length_b   1.000
_cell.length_c   1.000
_cell.angle_alpha   90.00
_cell.angle_beta   90.00
_cell.angle_gamma   90.00
#
_symmetry.space_group_name_H-M   'P 1'
#
loop_
_entity.id
_entity.type
_entity.pdbx_description
1 polymer ?
#
loop_
_entity_poly.entity_id
_entity_poly.type
_entity_poly.pdbx_seq_one_letter_code
_entity_poly.pdbx_strand_id
1 'polypeptide(L)'
;MPSGIKSSHVSFVQANSAQIPIANNSVDAVVCHHTLEHFDDYRTTLVEINRILKDGGLVWIAVPNGFGLDDELYRFVFSGGGHVNRFSRDQLIQDVHRHTRFRLVQEVDLFSSFIYLKKPTLEEYQYYPPPARFLFHIPDGTSTAVVFSLNALARLIDRLFGYRISQYGWGFVFAAESASLPPLHRPYFNVCSKCGSGVSAKELRDKGLSRQCFGVGFYYCPICQQLNAFVSPPIGCE
;
A
#
# COMPACT_ATOMS: atom_id res chain seq x y z
N MET A 1 20.72 -8.35 -12.85
CA MET A 1 20.77 -7.78 -11.49
C MET A 1 21.75 -6.61 -11.51
N PRO A 2 21.35 -5.36 -11.25
CA PRO A 2 22.31 -4.29 -11.09
C PRO A 2 23.12 -4.58 -9.81
N SER A 3 24.38 -4.91 -10.00
CA SER A 3 25.38 -5.03 -8.95
C SER A 3 25.64 -3.64 -8.35
N GLY A 4 25.01 -3.29 -7.23
CA GLY A 4 25.11 -1.89 -6.78
C GLY A 4 24.97 -1.55 -5.30
N ILE A 5 24.53 -2.46 -4.42
CA ILE A 5 24.46 -2.16 -2.98
C ILE A 5 24.97 -3.38 -2.20
N LYS A 6 26.26 -3.40 -1.90
CA LYS A 6 26.83 -4.30 -0.88
C LYS A 6 26.84 -3.54 0.45
N SER A 7 25.77 -3.68 1.22
CA SER A 7 25.78 -3.35 2.65
C SER A 7 26.03 -4.65 3.42
N SER A 8 26.87 -4.64 4.45
CA SER A 8 27.14 -5.80 5.32
C SER A 8 25.89 -6.32 6.03
N HIS A 9 24.80 -5.55 6.03
CA HIS A 9 23.54 -5.87 6.69
C HIS A 9 22.39 -6.17 5.71
N VAL A 10 22.65 -6.23 4.40
CA VAL A 10 21.64 -6.51 3.38
C VAL A 10 22.12 -7.61 2.46
N SER A 11 21.31 -8.66 2.32
CA SER A 11 21.53 -9.75 1.38
C SER A 11 20.33 -9.85 0.44
N PHE A 12 20.59 -10.06 -0.85
CA PHE A 12 19.56 -10.29 -1.86
C PHE A 12 19.57 -11.74 -2.28
N VAL A 13 18.39 -12.37 -2.28
CA VAL A 13 18.23 -13.78 -2.65
C VAL A 13 17.09 -13.88 -3.66
N GLN A 14 17.34 -14.58 -4.76
CA GLN A 14 16.30 -14.98 -5.70
C GLN A 14 15.72 -16.31 -5.23
N ALA A 15 14.41 -16.35 -5.01
CA ALA A 15 13.71 -17.53 -4.52
C ALA A 15 12.28 -17.59 -5.06
N ASN A 16 11.72 -18.79 -5.11
CA ASN A 16 10.28 -18.98 -5.18
C ASN A 16 9.70 -18.71 -3.79
N SER A 17 8.63 -17.93 -3.68
CA SER A 17 7.98 -17.63 -2.41
C SER A 17 7.38 -18.88 -1.74
N ALA A 18 7.04 -19.90 -2.53
CA ALA A 18 6.61 -21.21 -2.07
C ALA A 18 7.77 -22.13 -1.64
N GLN A 19 9.03 -21.69 -1.76
CA GLN A 19 10.22 -22.44 -1.32
C GLN A 19 11.37 -21.48 -0.98
N ILE A 20 11.33 -20.88 0.20
CA ILE A 20 12.27 -19.84 0.63
C ILE A 20 13.56 -20.52 1.15
N PRO A 21 14.75 -20.27 0.57
CA PRO A 21 15.98 -20.99 0.87
C PRO A 21 16.68 -20.47 2.13
N ILE A 22 15.93 -20.33 3.22
CA ILE A 22 16.43 -19.98 4.54
C ILE A 22 15.95 -21.02 5.56
N ALA A 23 16.70 -21.15 6.65
CA ALA A 23 16.46 -22.18 7.66
C ALA A 23 15.11 -21.98 8.38
N ASN A 24 14.57 -23.06 8.93
CA ASN A 24 13.41 -23.00 9.80
C ASN A 24 13.72 -22.14 11.03
N ASN A 25 12.72 -21.44 11.57
CA ASN A 25 12.84 -20.67 12.82
C ASN A 25 14.08 -19.74 12.87
N SER A 26 14.41 -19.09 11.75
CA SER A 26 15.64 -18.31 11.58
C SER A 26 15.42 -16.81 11.49
N VAL A 27 14.19 -16.37 11.21
CA VAL A 27 13.86 -14.94 11.07
C VAL A 27 12.94 -14.46 12.20
N ASP A 28 13.20 -13.24 12.67
CA ASP A 28 12.40 -12.58 13.69
C ASP A 28 11.17 -11.86 13.09
N ALA A 29 11.28 -11.40 11.84
CA ALA A 29 10.21 -10.69 11.16
C ALA A 29 10.19 -10.99 9.67
N VAL A 30 8.98 -11.04 9.10
CA VAL A 30 8.74 -11.08 7.66
C VAL A 30 7.91 -9.86 7.25
N VAL A 31 8.31 -9.19 6.18
CA VAL A 31 7.55 -8.09 5.57
C VAL A 31 7.13 -8.51 4.17
N CYS A 32 5.83 -8.65 3.98
CA CYS A 32 5.19 -9.01 2.73
C CYS A 32 4.33 -7.81 2.27
N HIS A 33 4.92 -6.92 1.48
CA HIS A 33 4.34 -5.62 1.17
C HIS A 33 4.01 -5.51 -0.32
N HIS A 34 2.73 -5.60 -0.68
CA HIS A 34 2.23 -5.62 -2.06
C HIS A 34 2.90 -6.70 -2.92
N THR A 35 2.77 -7.94 -2.46
CA THR A 35 3.42 -9.11 -3.09
C THR A 35 2.49 -10.32 -3.17
N LEU A 36 1.65 -10.59 -2.16
CA LEU A 36 0.75 -11.75 -2.20
C LEU A 36 -0.24 -11.71 -3.37
N GLU A 37 -0.63 -10.53 -3.82
CA GLU A 37 -1.51 -10.33 -4.97
C GLU A 37 -0.90 -10.86 -6.28
N HIS A 38 0.42 -11.04 -6.30
CA HIS A 38 1.20 -11.51 -7.45
C HIS A 38 1.64 -12.98 -7.36
N PHE A 39 1.41 -13.67 -6.24
CA PHE A 39 1.84 -15.06 -6.07
C PHE A 39 0.73 -16.04 -6.43
N ASP A 40 0.91 -16.82 -7.50
CA ASP A 40 -0.07 -17.82 -7.95
C ASP A 40 -0.50 -18.77 -6.82
N ASP A 41 0.46 -19.23 -6.00
CA ASP A 41 0.20 -20.01 -4.79
C ASP A 41 0.69 -19.28 -3.53
N TYR A 42 -0.03 -18.21 -3.18
CA TYR A 42 0.22 -17.47 -1.94
C TYR A 42 -0.01 -18.33 -0.68
N ARG A 43 -0.78 -19.43 -0.76
CA ARG A 43 -1.08 -20.29 0.39
C ARG A 43 0.15 -21.08 0.81
N THR A 44 0.88 -21.66 -0.16
CA THR A 44 2.17 -22.29 0.13
C THR A 44 3.21 -21.26 0.58
N THR A 45 3.13 -20.02 0.09
CA THR A 45 3.95 -18.91 0.61
C THR A 45 3.66 -18.65 2.09
N LEU A 46 2.40 -18.68 2.54
CA LEU A 46 2.05 -18.53 3.96
C LEU A 46 2.63 -19.68 4.81
N VAL A 47 2.61 -20.92 4.30
CA VAL A 47 3.24 -22.07 4.97
C VAL A 47 4.75 -21.88 5.11
N GLU A 48 5.42 -21.38 4.06
CA GLU A 48 6.84 -21.08 4.11
C GLU A 48 7.16 -19.94 5.08
N ILE A 49 6.35 -18.88 5.12
CA ILE A 49 6.46 -17.80 6.11
C ILE A 49 6.37 -18.37 7.53
N ASN A 50 5.42 -19.28 7.78
CA ASN A 50 5.30 -19.97 9.06
C ASN A 50 6.54 -20.80 9.41
N ARG A 51 7.12 -21.50 8.44
CA ARG A 51 8.31 -22.34 8.63
C ARG A 51 9.55 -21.52 9.00
N ILE A 52 9.78 -20.40 8.33
CA ILE A 52 11.01 -19.60 8.49
C ILE A 52 10.98 -18.74 9.76
N LEU A 53 9.81 -18.26 10.18
CA LEU A 53 9.68 -17.42 11.36
C LEU A 53 9.94 -18.21 12.64
N LYS A 54 10.61 -17.58 13.61
CA LYS A 54 10.72 -18.07 14.99
C LYS A 54 9.35 -18.11 15.67
N ASP A 55 9.25 -18.78 16.80
CA ASP A 55 7.98 -18.86 17.58
C ASP A 55 7.50 -17.46 18.01
N GLY A 56 8.42 -16.59 18.46
CA GLY A 56 8.14 -15.18 18.78
C GLY A 56 8.17 -14.23 17.57
N GLY A 57 8.19 -14.75 16.35
CA GLY A 57 8.31 -13.94 15.14
C GLY A 57 7.02 -13.21 14.75
N LEU A 58 7.16 -12.18 13.91
CA LEU A 58 6.05 -11.36 13.44
C LEU A 58 5.99 -11.34 11.91
N VAL A 59 4.78 -11.21 11.36
CA VAL A 59 4.61 -10.96 9.92
C VAL A 59 3.77 -9.71 9.69
N TRP A 60 4.32 -8.81 8.86
CA TRP A 60 3.59 -7.70 8.25
C TRP A 60 3.11 -8.13 6.86
N ILE A 61 1.81 -7.99 6.59
CA ILE A 61 1.21 -8.23 5.28
C ILE A 61 0.46 -6.97 4.84
N ALA A 62 0.81 -6.40 3.70
CA ALA A 62 0.03 -5.34 3.06
C ALA A 62 -0.46 -5.77 1.68
N VAL A 63 -1.76 -5.66 1.43
CA VAL A 63 -2.41 -6.03 0.16
C VAL A 63 -3.47 -5.00 -0.23
N PRO A 64 -3.77 -4.87 -1.54
CA PRO A 64 -4.91 -4.07 -1.99
C PRO A 64 -6.24 -4.70 -1.56
N ASN A 65 -7.26 -3.86 -1.45
CA ASN A 65 -8.65 -4.31 -1.48
C ASN A 65 -8.98 -4.72 -2.92
N GLY A 66 -9.00 -6.04 -3.19
CA GLY A 66 -9.17 -6.59 -4.54
C GLY A 66 -10.56 -6.36 -5.18
N PHE A 67 -11.45 -5.70 -4.44
CA PHE A 67 -12.80 -5.31 -4.86
C PHE A 67 -13.04 -3.81 -4.63
N GLY A 68 -11.99 -3.06 -4.28
CA GLY A 68 -12.04 -1.62 -4.13
C GLY A 68 -11.83 -0.91 -5.47
N LEU A 69 -12.28 0.34 -5.55
CA LEU A 69 -12.16 1.17 -6.76
C LEU A 69 -10.72 1.25 -7.27
N ASP A 70 -9.74 1.34 -6.36
CA ASP A 70 -8.34 1.48 -6.73
C ASP A 70 -7.78 0.24 -7.45
N ASP A 71 -8.03 -0.96 -6.93
CA ASP A 71 -7.59 -2.21 -7.56
C ASP A 71 -8.33 -2.47 -8.88
N GLU A 72 -9.63 -2.16 -8.95
CA GLU A 72 -10.39 -2.27 -10.19
C GLU A 72 -9.86 -1.33 -11.28
N LEU A 73 -9.58 -0.08 -10.94
CA LEU A 73 -9.00 0.90 -11.86
C LEU A 73 -7.60 0.49 -12.29
N TYR A 74 -6.75 0.04 -11.36
CA TYR A 74 -5.43 -0.47 -11.67
C TYR A 74 -5.49 -1.63 -12.66
N ARG A 75 -6.32 -2.64 -12.37
CA ARG A 75 -6.49 -3.81 -13.26
C ARG A 75 -7.02 -3.41 -14.63
N PHE A 76 -7.95 -2.47 -14.70
CA PHE A 76 -8.47 -1.96 -15.96
C PHE A 76 -7.38 -1.30 -16.81
N VAL A 77 -6.62 -0.37 -16.22
CA VAL A 77 -5.57 0.37 -16.95
C VAL A 77 -4.38 -0.53 -17.29
N PHE A 78 -3.97 -1.41 -16.38
CA PHE A 78 -2.74 -2.20 -16.48
C PHE A 78 -2.96 -3.66 -16.89
N SER A 79 -4.12 -4.01 -17.47
CA SER A 79 -4.43 -5.39 -17.90
C SER A 79 -4.20 -6.42 -16.78
N GLY A 80 -4.66 -6.07 -15.58
CA GLY A 80 -4.44 -6.84 -14.35
C GLY A 80 -3.14 -6.52 -13.63
N GLY A 81 -2.12 -5.96 -14.29
CA GLY A 81 -0.85 -5.55 -13.67
C GLY A 81 -0.11 -6.68 -12.93
N GLY A 82 -0.39 -7.92 -13.27
CA GLY A 82 0.12 -9.10 -12.56
C GLY A 82 -0.59 -9.40 -11.23
N HIS A 83 -1.67 -8.71 -10.87
CA HIS A 83 -2.51 -9.10 -9.72
C HIS A 83 -3.31 -10.36 -10.10
N VAL A 84 -2.84 -11.53 -9.72
CA VAL A 84 -3.53 -12.80 -9.96
C VAL A 84 -4.55 -13.11 -8.86
N ASN A 85 -4.34 -12.59 -7.65
CA ASN A 85 -5.25 -12.76 -6.53
C ASN A 85 -6.09 -11.49 -6.26
N ARG A 86 -7.32 -11.67 -5.79
CA ARG A 86 -8.16 -10.61 -5.23
C ARG A 86 -8.43 -10.91 -3.76
N PHE A 87 -8.02 -10.01 -2.87
CA PHE A 87 -8.22 -10.18 -1.44
C PHE A 87 -9.41 -9.36 -0.94
N SER A 88 -10.24 -9.99 -0.11
CA SER A 88 -10.99 -9.28 0.92
C SER A 88 -10.25 -9.37 2.26
N ARG A 89 -10.49 -8.41 3.15
CA ARG A 89 -9.92 -8.37 4.51
C ARG A 89 -10.09 -9.70 5.24
N ASP A 90 -11.33 -10.16 5.34
CA ASP A 90 -11.65 -11.34 6.16
C ASP A 90 -11.10 -12.62 5.55
N GLN A 91 -11.11 -12.74 4.22
CA GLN A 91 -10.52 -13.87 3.52
C GLN A 91 -9.02 -13.99 3.81
N LEU A 92 -8.28 -12.89 3.72
CA LEU A 92 -6.84 -12.91 3.99
C LEU A 92 -6.56 -13.30 5.44
N ILE A 93 -7.28 -12.71 6.40
CA ILE A 93 -7.12 -13.05 7.84
C ILE A 93 -7.37 -14.54 8.06
N GLN A 94 -8.46 -15.08 7.51
CA GLN A 94 -8.78 -16.51 7.63
C GLN A 94 -7.71 -17.39 7.01
N ASP A 95 -7.16 -16.99 5.86
CA ASP A 95 -6.11 -17.74 5.19
C ASP A 95 -4.81 -17.75 5.98
N VAL A 96 -4.40 -16.62 6.55
CA VAL A 96 -3.24 -16.57 7.45
C VAL A 96 -3.47 -17.46 8.67
N HIS A 97 -4.66 -17.42 9.27
CA HIS A 97 -4.96 -18.24 10.45
C HIS A 97 -4.98 -19.73 10.16
N ARG A 98 -5.40 -20.12 8.94
CA ARG A 98 -5.47 -21.51 8.49
C ARG A 98 -4.09 -22.10 8.19
N HIS A 99 -3.18 -21.31 7.60
CA HIS A 99 -1.89 -21.81 7.10
C HIS A 99 -0.72 -21.50 8.04
N THR A 100 -0.95 -20.72 9.09
CA THR A 100 0.09 -20.31 10.03
C THR A 100 -0.39 -20.38 11.47
N ARG A 101 0.56 -20.45 12.40
CA ARG A 101 0.29 -20.29 13.84
C ARG A 101 0.01 -18.84 14.25
N PHE A 102 0.22 -17.87 13.36
CA PHE A 102 0.08 -16.45 13.66
C PHE A 102 -1.38 -15.99 13.65
N ARG A 103 -1.73 -15.07 14.55
CA ARG A 103 -3.06 -14.48 14.70
C ARG A 103 -2.97 -12.98 14.56
N LEU A 104 -4.08 -12.37 14.13
CA LEU A 104 -4.13 -10.93 13.86
C LEU A 104 -3.97 -10.20 15.18
N VAL A 105 -2.99 -9.31 15.25
CA VAL A 105 -2.74 -8.46 16.43
C VAL A 105 -3.20 -7.04 16.16
N GLN A 106 -2.85 -6.51 14.98
CA GLN A 106 -3.17 -5.14 14.59
C GLN A 106 -3.44 -5.05 13.09
N GLU A 107 -4.22 -4.07 12.69
CA GLU A 107 -4.43 -3.72 11.30
C GLU A 107 -4.54 -2.21 11.13
N VAL A 108 -4.29 -1.74 9.91
CA VAL A 108 -4.40 -0.33 9.53
C VAL A 108 -4.91 -0.23 8.10
N ASP A 109 -5.81 0.71 7.84
CA ASP A 109 -6.24 1.03 6.49
C ASP A 109 -5.12 1.77 5.72
N LEU A 110 -4.98 1.42 4.45
CA LEU A 110 -4.11 2.11 3.51
C LEU A 110 -4.98 2.89 2.51
N PHE A 111 -4.55 4.10 2.15
CA PHE A 111 -5.31 4.98 1.26
C PHE A 111 -4.58 5.22 -0.06
N SER A 112 -5.33 5.22 -1.16
CA SER A 112 -4.76 5.36 -2.49
C SER A 112 -4.27 6.78 -2.74
N SER A 113 -3.11 6.84 -3.41
CA SER A 113 -2.59 8.05 -4.01
C SER A 113 -2.99 8.20 -5.48
N PHE A 114 -3.42 7.11 -6.13
CA PHE A 114 -3.57 6.95 -7.57
C PHE A 114 -2.28 7.23 -8.37
N ILE A 115 -1.12 7.17 -7.71
CA ILE A 115 0.20 7.50 -8.31
C ILE A 115 0.55 6.60 -9.51
N TYR A 116 0.01 5.38 -9.59
CA TYR A 116 0.24 4.48 -10.72
C TYR A 116 -0.34 5.03 -12.04
N LEU A 117 -1.22 6.02 -12.00
CA LEU A 117 -1.73 6.75 -13.18
C LEU A 117 -0.83 7.90 -13.62
N LYS A 118 0.33 8.09 -12.97
CA LYS A 118 1.32 9.09 -13.41
C LYS A 118 1.77 8.78 -14.83
N LYS A 119 2.18 9.82 -15.56
CA LYS A 119 2.96 9.63 -16.78
C LYS A 119 4.27 8.88 -16.45
N PRO A 120 4.55 7.74 -17.11
CA PRO A 120 5.79 7.01 -16.88
C PRO A 120 6.99 7.77 -17.44
N THR A 121 8.16 7.54 -16.85
CA THR A 121 9.43 7.90 -17.47
C THR A 121 9.66 7.09 -18.76
N LEU A 122 10.61 7.51 -19.59
CA LEU A 122 11.02 6.73 -20.78
C LEU A 122 11.46 5.31 -20.42
N GLU A 123 12.12 5.14 -19.28
CA GLU A 123 12.55 3.84 -18.79
C GLU A 123 11.37 3.00 -18.29
N GLU A 124 10.43 3.60 -17.56
CA GLU A 124 9.23 2.90 -17.05
C GLU A 124 8.30 2.47 -18.20
N TYR A 125 8.21 3.28 -19.27
CA TYR A 125 7.31 3.07 -20.40
C TYR A 125 7.45 1.68 -21.04
N GLN A 126 8.66 1.13 -21.10
CA GLN A 126 8.91 -0.19 -21.70
C GLN A 126 8.20 -1.33 -20.95
N TYR A 127 7.91 -1.13 -19.66
CA TYR A 127 7.23 -2.11 -18.81
C TYR A 127 5.71 -1.94 -18.81
N TYR A 128 5.17 -0.91 -19.48
CA TYR A 128 3.74 -0.65 -19.51
C TYR A 128 3.03 -1.54 -20.56
N PRO A 129 1.92 -2.21 -20.18
CA PRO A 129 1.12 -2.97 -21.11
C PRO A 129 0.43 -2.05 -22.13
N PRO A 130 0.06 -2.54 -23.33
CA PRO A 130 -0.48 -1.70 -24.39
C PRO A 130 -1.62 -0.75 -23.96
N PRO A 131 -2.61 -1.18 -23.15
CA PRO A 131 -3.70 -0.30 -22.70
C PRO A 131 -3.25 0.84 -21.77
N ALA A 132 -2.09 0.74 -21.11
CA ALA A 132 -1.58 1.77 -20.21
C ALA A 132 -0.65 2.77 -20.91
N ARG A 133 -0.19 2.47 -22.14
CA ARG A 133 0.81 3.29 -22.86
C ARG A 133 0.31 4.69 -23.20
N PHE A 134 -1.01 4.91 -23.27
CA PHE A 134 -1.57 6.25 -23.49
C PHE A 134 -1.12 7.24 -22.40
N LEU A 135 -0.86 6.78 -21.17
CA LEU A 135 -0.39 7.62 -20.06
C LEU A 135 0.90 8.38 -20.41
N PHE A 136 1.78 7.80 -21.24
CA PHE A 136 3.01 8.43 -21.71
C PHE A 136 2.78 9.63 -22.63
N HIS A 137 1.65 9.64 -23.35
CA HIS A 137 1.31 10.70 -24.28
C HIS A 137 0.55 11.85 -23.63
N ILE A 138 0.19 11.73 -22.35
CA ILE A 138 -0.46 12.79 -21.59
C ILE A 138 0.59 13.87 -21.23
N PRO A 139 0.30 15.17 -21.46
CA PRO A 139 1.17 16.25 -21.00
C PRO A 139 1.35 16.22 -19.47
N ASP A 140 2.54 16.61 -18.97
CA ASP A 140 2.89 16.46 -17.55
C ASP A 140 1.93 17.22 -16.62
N GLY A 141 1.54 18.44 -17.03
CA GLY A 141 0.57 19.25 -16.28
C GLY A 141 -0.81 18.60 -16.23
N THR A 142 -1.25 17.98 -17.33
CA THR A 142 -2.52 17.26 -17.41
C THR A 142 -2.49 15.99 -16.55
N SER A 143 -1.44 15.18 -16.63
CA SER A 143 -1.27 13.98 -15.80
C SER A 143 -1.29 14.35 -14.31
N THR A 144 -0.52 15.37 -13.92
CA THR A 144 -0.49 15.87 -12.54
C THR A 144 -1.86 16.35 -12.07
N ALA A 145 -2.58 17.11 -12.89
CA ALA A 145 -3.91 17.61 -12.55
C ALA A 145 -4.93 16.46 -12.40
N VAL A 146 -4.92 15.47 -13.29
CA VAL A 146 -5.83 14.32 -13.23
C VAL A 146 -5.61 13.50 -11.96
N VAL A 147 -4.37 13.14 -11.64
CA VAL A 147 -4.06 12.35 -10.43
C VAL A 147 -4.39 13.15 -9.17
N PHE A 148 -4.08 14.45 -9.15
CA PHE A 148 -4.49 15.35 -8.06
C PHE A 148 -6.02 15.38 -7.88
N SER A 149 -6.78 15.56 -8.95
CA SER A 149 -8.24 15.65 -8.91
C SER A 149 -8.89 14.33 -8.48
N LEU A 150 -8.42 13.20 -9.00
CA LEU A 150 -8.90 11.87 -8.58
C LEU A 150 -8.65 11.65 -7.08
N ASN A 151 -7.43 11.94 -6.63
CA ASN A 151 -7.01 11.82 -5.24
C ASN A 151 -7.89 12.67 -4.30
N ALA A 152 -8.15 13.93 -4.67
CA ALA A 152 -8.97 14.86 -3.90
C ALA A 152 -10.45 14.46 -3.89
N LEU A 153 -10.99 14.10 -5.06
CA LEU A 153 -12.40 13.73 -5.22
C LEU A 153 -12.74 12.45 -4.46
N ALA A 154 -11.87 11.43 -4.51
CA ALA A 154 -12.08 10.19 -3.78
C ALA A 154 -12.22 10.43 -2.27
N ARG A 155 -11.35 11.29 -1.70
CA ARG A 155 -11.39 11.66 -0.29
C ARG A 155 -12.61 12.50 0.06
N LEU A 156 -13.00 13.42 -0.81
CA LEU A 156 -14.20 14.22 -0.61
C LEU A 156 -15.46 13.36 -0.61
N ILE A 157 -15.57 12.42 -1.55
CA ILE A 157 -16.69 11.46 -1.60
C ILE A 157 -16.72 10.62 -0.32
N ASP A 158 -15.59 10.11 0.14
CA ASP A 158 -15.52 9.37 1.39
C ASP A 158 -15.95 10.19 2.59
N ARG A 159 -15.55 11.47 2.63
CA ARG A 159 -15.93 12.39 3.71
C ARG A 159 -17.42 12.71 3.70
N LEU A 160 -18.02 12.88 2.53
CA LEU A 160 -19.43 13.29 2.37
C LEU A 160 -20.40 12.11 2.48
N PHE A 161 -20.03 10.95 1.94
CA PHE A 161 -20.95 9.82 1.75
C PHE A 161 -20.51 8.53 2.45
N GLY A 162 -19.27 8.42 2.92
CA GLY A 162 -18.78 7.24 3.63
C GLY A 162 -18.50 6.02 2.74
N TYR A 163 -18.34 6.19 1.42
CA TYR A 163 -18.21 5.07 0.45
C TYR A 163 -16.85 4.35 0.44
N ARG A 164 -15.83 4.88 1.12
CA ARG A 164 -14.47 4.31 1.22
C ARG A 164 -13.77 4.08 -0.12
N ILE A 165 -14.09 4.85 -1.15
CA ILE A 165 -13.50 4.72 -2.49
C ILE A 165 -12.03 5.16 -2.55
N SER A 166 -11.54 5.90 -1.56
CA SER A 166 -10.12 6.22 -1.43
C SER A 166 -9.32 5.13 -0.72
N GLN A 167 -9.97 4.09 -0.18
CA GLN A 167 -9.29 2.95 0.42
C GLN A 167 -8.51 2.20 -0.67
N TYR A 168 -7.21 2.04 -0.44
CA TYR A 168 -6.35 1.20 -1.26
C TYR A 168 -6.41 -0.25 -0.81
N GLY A 169 -6.32 -0.48 0.50
CA GLY A 169 -6.25 -1.82 1.07
C GLY A 169 -5.92 -1.77 2.55
N TRP A 170 -5.18 -2.75 3.02
CA TRP A 170 -4.90 -2.94 4.44
C TRP A 170 -3.44 -3.34 4.66
N GLY A 171 -2.91 -2.91 5.80
CA GLY A 171 -1.71 -3.46 6.42
C GLY A 171 -2.10 -4.25 7.67
N PHE A 172 -1.55 -5.44 7.83
CA PHE A 172 -1.84 -6.35 8.93
C PHE A 172 -0.56 -6.76 9.64
N VAL A 173 -0.63 -6.88 10.96
CA VAL A 173 0.41 -7.49 11.81
C VAL A 173 -0.14 -8.77 12.41
N PHE A 174 0.54 -9.89 12.19
CA PHE A 174 0.23 -11.16 12.84
C PHE A 174 1.39 -11.65 13.72
N ALA A 175 1.06 -12.27 14.85
CA ALA A 175 2.02 -12.87 15.80
C ALA A 175 1.43 -14.14 16.48
N ALA A 176 2.27 -15.03 17.00
CA ALA A 176 1.85 -16.36 17.47
C ALA A 176 1.36 -16.32 18.93
N GLU A 177 1.91 -15.38 19.71
CA GLU A 177 1.48 -15.05 21.06
C GLU A 177 1.03 -13.59 21.11
N SER A 178 0.45 -13.15 22.24
CA SER A 178 0.16 -11.75 22.50
C SER A 178 1.46 -10.95 22.67
N ALA A 179 2.18 -10.76 21.57
CA ALA A 179 3.29 -9.84 21.49
C ALA A 179 2.74 -8.45 21.86
N SER A 180 3.24 -7.88 22.96
CA SER A 180 2.93 -6.51 23.33
C SER A 180 3.65 -5.59 22.36
N LEU A 181 2.93 -5.17 21.32
CA LEU A 181 3.43 -4.28 20.30
C LEU A 181 2.84 -2.89 20.53
N PRO A 182 3.64 -1.82 20.33
CA PRO A 182 3.08 -0.48 20.23
C PRO A 182 1.94 -0.45 19.22
N PRO A 183 0.86 0.30 19.48
CA PRO A 183 -0.20 0.49 18.49
C PRO A 183 0.38 1.01 17.17
N LEU A 184 -0.10 0.47 16.05
CA LEU A 184 0.15 1.01 14.74
C LEU A 184 -0.27 2.47 14.71
N HIS A 185 0.43 3.26 13.91
CA HIS A 185 0.00 4.61 13.61
C HIS A 185 -1.43 4.60 13.07
N ARG A 186 -2.19 5.67 13.35
CA ARG A 186 -3.50 5.87 12.73
C ARG A 186 -3.33 5.99 11.21
N PRO A 187 -4.29 5.48 10.44
CA PRO A 187 -4.16 5.46 8.99
C PRO A 187 -4.11 6.87 8.42
N TYR A 188 -3.18 7.13 7.50
CA TYR A 188 -3.02 8.43 6.87
C TYR A 188 -4.06 8.66 5.78
N PHE A 189 -5.18 9.30 6.12
CA PHE A 189 -6.24 9.59 5.14
C PHE A 189 -5.75 10.45 3.98
N ASN A 190 -4.98 11.50 4.26
CA ASN A 190 -4.37 12.34 3.22
C ASN A 190 -3.00 11.77 2.82
N VAL A 191 -2.87 11.38 1.56
CA VAL A 191 -1.62 10.90 0.98
C VAL A 191 -1.24 11.74 -0.23
N CYS A 192 0.06 11.92 -0.44
CA CYS A 192 0.55 12.70 -1.55
C CYS A 192 0.23 12.04 -2.90
N SER A 193 -0.42 12.77 -3.80
CA SER A 193 -0.74 12.33 -5.17
C SER A 193 0.49 12.10 -6.06
N LYS A 194 1.66 12.62 -5.67
CA LYS A 194 2.91 12.48 -6.42
C LYS A 194 3.88 11.43 -5.88
N CYS A 195 3.99 11.25 -4.57
CA CYS A 195 4.96 10.32 -3.97
C CYS A 195 4.33 9.25 -3.09
N GLY A 196 3.00 9.25 -2.92
CA GLY A 196 2.28 8.27 -2.12
C GLY A 196 2.47 8.40 -0.60
N SER A 197 3.33 9.29 -0.12
CA SER A 197 3.58 9.45 1.31
C SER A 197 2.33 9.92 2.04
N GLY A 198 1.94 9.17 3.07
CA GLY A 198 0.90 9.56 4.03
C GLY A 198 1.39 10.70 4.93
N VAL A 199 0.47 11.58 5.31
CA VAL A 199 0.77 12.68 6.23
C VAL A 199 -0.30 12.76 7.32
N SER A 200 0.14 12.88 8.58
CA SER A 200 -0.75 13.03 9.73
C SER A 200 -1.58 14.31 9.60
N ALA A 201 -2.91 14.17 9.64
CA ALA A 201 -3.79 15.32 9.58
C ALA A 201 -3.68 16.17 10.85
N LYS A 202 -3.47 15.52 12.01
CA LYS A 202 -3.11 16.20 13.25
C LYS A 202 -1.84 17.03 13.11
N GLU A 203 -0.75 16.47 12.60
CA GLU A 203 0.51 17.22 12.46
C GLU A 203 0.38 18.40 11.48
N LEU A 204 -0.36 18.23 10.38
CA LEU A 204 -0.61 19.32 9.43
C LEU A 204 -1.36 20.49 10.08
N ARG A 205 -2.36 20.18 10.91
CA ARG A 205 -3.11 21.20 11.67
C ARG A 205 -2.23 21.87 12.72
N ASP A 206 -1.55 21.06 13.54
CA ASP A 206 -0.73 21.55 14.66
C ASP A 206 0.43 22.45 14.19
N LYS A 207 0.98 22.19 12.99
CA LYS A 207 2.05 23.00 12.38
C LYS A 207 1.54 24.13 11.47
N GLY A 208 0.22 24.30 11.31
CA GLY A 208 -0.35 25.31 10.41
C GLY A 208 0.00 25.09 8.93
N LEU A 209 0.32 23.86 8.53
CA LEU A 209 0.77 23.50 7.18
C LEU A 209 -0.39 23.21 6.22
N SER A 210 -1.63 23.17 6.73
CA SER A 210 -2.85 23.11 5.91
C SER A 210 -3.50 24.50 5.79
N ARG A 211 -3.81 24.93 4.57
CA ARG A 211 -4.59 26.14 4.28
C ARG A 211 -6.00 25.74 3.86
N GLN A 212 -7.04 26.37 4.38
CA GLN A 212 -8.42 26.16 3.92
C GLN A 212 -8.86 27.30 3.00
N CYS A 213 -9.45 26.96 1.86
CA CYS A 213 -10.05 27.89 0.92
C CYS A 213 -11.40 27.32 0.48
N PHE A 214 -12.50 28.04 0.73
CA PHE A 214 -13.87 27.61 0.39
C PHE A 214 -14.24 26.19 0.87
N GLY A 215 -13.78 25.78 2.07
CA GLY A 215 -14.06 24.46 2.63
C GLY A 215 -13.16 23.33 2.10
N VAL A 216 -12.25 23.62 1.17
CA VAL A 216 -11.23 22.69 0.67
C VAL A 216 -9.88 23.06 1.28
N GLY A 217 -9.24 22.10 1.94
CA GLY A 217 -7.90 22.28 2.47
C GLY A 217 -6.84 22.01 1.40
N PHE A 218 -5.65 22.57 1.57
CA PHE A 218 -4.46 22.26 0.78
C PHE A 218 -3.23 22.21 1.66
N TYR A 219 -2.27 21.36 1.31
CA TYR A 219 -0.97 21.29 1.98
C TYR A 219 0.14 20.97 0.97
N TYR A 220 1.38 21.35 1.31
CA TYR A 220 2.56 20.89 0.60
C TYR A 220 3.09 19.63 1.25
N CYS A 221 3.32 18.59 0.47
CA CYS A 221 3.87 17.33 0.97
C CYS A 221 5.25 17.57 1.61
N PRO A 222 5.49 17.16 2.86
CA PRO A 222 6.76 17.40 3.53
C PRO A 222 7.94 16.64 2.87
N ILE A 223 7.65 15.59 2.11
CA ILE A 223 8.65 14.75 1.45
C ILE A 223 9.06 15.30 0.08
N CYS A 224 8.09 15.61 -0.79
CA CYS A 224 8.36 15.98 -2.19
C CYS A 224 7.89 17.39 -2.59
N GLN A 225 7.35 18.16 -1.64
CA GLN A 225 6.85 19.53 -1.84
C GLN A 225 5.74 19.66 -2.89
N GLN A 226 5.06 18.58 -3.25
CA GLN A 226 3.87 18.62 -4.11
C GLN A 226 2.69 19.26 -3.37
N LEU A 227 1.96 20.16 -4.03
CA LEU A 227 0.68 20.65 -3.55
C LEU A 227 -0.38 19.53 -3.61
N ASN A 228 -1.06 19.29 -2.50
CA ASN A 228 -2.08 18.26 -2.32
C ASN A 228 -3.34 18.85 -1.70
N ALA A 229 -4.49 18.24 -2.00
CA ALA A 229 -5.73 18.54 -1.30
C ALA A 229 -5.68 17.97 0.12
N PHE A 230 -6.16 18.75 1.08
CA PHE A 230 -6.38 18.33 2.45
C PHE A 230 -7.89 18.18 2.68
N VAL A 231 -8.31 16.98 3.00
CA VAL A 231 -9.68 16.67 3.43
C VAL A 231 -9.64 16.21 4.87
N SER A 232 -10.49 16.77 5.72
CA SER A 232 -10.56 16.34 7.13
C SER A 232 -10.87 14.84 7.19
N PRO A 233 -10.06 14.05 7.90
CA PRO A 233 -10.24 12.60 7.95
C PRO A 233 -11.57 12.22 8.61
N PRO A 234 -12.14 11.06 8.25
CA PRO A 234 -13.22 10.46 9.03
C PRO A 234 -12.72 10.07 10.43
N ILE A 235 -13.67 9.86 11.36
CA ILE A 235 -13.38 9.43 12.73
C ILE A 235 -12.50 8.17 12.70
N GLY A 236 -11.42 8.16 13.48
CA GLY A 236 -10.45 7.06 13.52
C GLY A 236 -9.23 7.23 12.61
N CYS A 237 -9.25 8.19 11.68
CA CYS A 237 -8.13 8.47 10.76
C CYS A 237 -7.43 9.83 11.04
N GLU A 238 -7.57 10.36 12.26
CA GLU A 238 -7.10 11.70 12.67
C GLU A 238 -5.58 11.89 12.77
#